data_AF-A0A1I8HN80-F1
#
_entry.id   AF-A0A1I8HN80-F1
#
_cell.length_a   1.000
_cell.length_b   1.000
_cell.length_c   1.000
_cell.angle_alpha   90.00
_cell.angle_beta   90.00
_cell.angle_gamma   90.00
#
_symmetry.space_group_name_H-M   'P 1'
#
loop_
_entity.id
_entity.type
_entity.pdbx_description
1 polymer ?
#
loop_
_entity_poly.entity_id
_entity_poly.type
_entity_poly.pdbx_seq_one_letter_code
_entity_poly.pdbx_strand_id
1 'polypeptide(L)'
;GIGIVFSLLSTNPRTNMTFAFIYMIFCFLTGGFFTKSIPFWFDWAKYLSYIRYCYHFGLIIILERTDDFRCGEPSLYAVCNRNSTAGNSTAPLTIPGSVILELQPDTILPVWANIIVTVCMFFAFRLLGYVILRFCRKV
;
A
#
# COMPACT_ATOMS: atom_id res chain seq x y z
N GLY A 1 16.61 6.60 -1.32
CA GLY A 1 17.45 5.63 -0.60
C GLY A 1 17.69 4.39 -1.43
N ILE A 2 16.60 3.71 -1.80
CA ILE A 2 16.58 2.41 -2.48
C ILE A 2 17.45 2.35 -3.76
N GLY A 3 17.37 3.36 -4.64
CA GLY A 3 18.18 3.39 -5.86
C GLY A 3 19.69 3.34 -5.61
N ILE A 4 20.18 3.99 -4.55
CA ILE A 4 21.60 3.95 -4.17
C ILE A 4 22.00 2.54 -3.77
N VAL A 5 21.15 1.84 -2.99
CA VAL A 5 21.40 0.45 -2.59
C VAL A 5 21.53 -0.43 -3.83
N PHE A 6 20.58 -0.37 -4.77
CA PHE A 6 20.64 -1.18 -5.99
C PHE A 6 21.84 -0.85 -6.88
N SER A 7 22.24 0.42 -6.99
CA SER A 7 23.46 0.79 -7.71
C SER A 7 24.75 0.25 -7.08
N LEU A 8 24.72 -0.12 -5.80
CA LEU A 8 25.88 -0.63 -5.06
C LEU A 8 25.94 -2.16 -5.01
N LEU A 9 24.87 -2.88 -5.37
CA LEU A 9 24.85 -4.35 -5.34
C LEU A 9 25.76 -4.98 -6.40
N SER A 10 25.89 -4.36 -7.57
CA SER A 10 26.74 -4.86 -8.65
C SER A 10 27.46 -3.72 -9.37
N THR A 11 28.62 -4.01 -9.95
CA THR A 11 29.33 -3.11 -10.87
C THR A 11 28.65 -3.04 -12.24
N ASN A 12 27.85 -4.05 -12.60
CA ASN A 12 27.16 -4.12 -13.89
C ASN A 12 25.84 -3.34 -13.85
N PRO A 13 25.68 -2.25 -14.65
CA PRO A 13 24.49 -1.42 -14.60
C PRO A 13 23.23 -2.14 -15.08
N ARG A 14 23.35 -3.07 -16.05
CA ARG A 14 22.22 -3.88 -16.54
C ARG A 14 21.62 -4.73 -15.42
N THR A 15 22.47 -5.35 -14.60
CA THR A 15 22.05 -6.17 -13.46
C THR A 15 21.33 -5.33 -12.40
N ASN A 16 21.87 -4.14 -12.09
CA ASN A 16 21.25 -3.22 -11.14
C ASN A 16 19.85 -2.75 -11.58
N MET A 17 19.67 -2.50 -12.88
CA MET A 17 18.39 -2.13 -13.45
C MET A 17 17.35 -3.25 -13.32
N THR A 18 17.74 -4.50 -13.60
CA THR A 18 16.85 -5.66 -13.43
C THR A 18 16.40 -5.82 -11.97
N PHE A 19 17.32 -5.68 -11.01
CA PHE A 19 16.97 -5.73 -9.58
C PHE A 19 15.99 -4.62 -9.18
N ALA A 20 16.18 -3.40 -9.69
CA ALA A 20 15.27 -2.30 -9.44
C ALA A 20 13.86 -2.59 -9.99
N PHE A 21 13.73 -3.13 -11.19
CA PHE A 21 12.43 -3.50 -11.74
C PHE A 21 11.74 -4.61 -10.97
N ILE A 22 12.47 -5.68 -10.62
CA ILE A 22 11.91 -6.77 -9.81
C ILE A 22 11.40 -6.23 -8.48
N TYR A 23 12.17 -5.37 -7.82
CA TYR A 23 11.75 -4.74 -6.56
C TYR A 23 10.53 -3.82 -6.74
N MET A 24 10.48 -3.02 -7.82
CA MET A 24 9.35 -2.15 -8.09
C MET A 24 8.06 -2.95 -8.35
N ILE A 25 8.14 -4.02 -9.16
CA ILE A 25 7.01 -4.92 -9.39
C ILE A 25 6.56 -5.57 -8.07
N PHE A 26 7.51 -6.05 -7.28
CA PHE A 26 7.22 -6.60 -5.95
C PHE A 26 6.47 -5.58 -5.07
N CYS A 27 6.92 -4.33 -5.03
CA CYS A 27 6.26 -3.27 -4.25
C CYS A 27 4.86 -2.96 -4.76
N PHE A 28 4.62 -2.99 -6.07
CA PHE A 28 3.29 -2.77 -6.66
C PHE A 28 2.33 -3.91 -6.32
N LEU A 29 2.75 -5.16 -6.43
CA LEU A 29 1.92 -6.32 -6.07
C LEU A 29 1.54 -6.29 -4.59
N THR A 30 2.49 -5.91 -3.74
CA THR A 30 2.31 -5.87 -2.29
C THR A 30 1.76 -4.52 -1.78
N GLY A 31 1.38 -3.61 -2.68
CA GLY A 31 0.94 -2.25 -2.37
C GLY A 31 -0.43 -2.12 -1.69
N GLY A 32 -1.06 -3.23 -1.29
CA GLY A 32 -2.36 -3.24 -0.59
C GLY A 32 -3.59 -3.43 -1.49
N PHE A 33 -3.47 -3.22 -2.80
CA PHE A 33 -4.59 -3.42 -3.74
C PHE A 33 -4.82 -4.89 -4.11
N PHE A 34 -3.74 -5.64 -4.38
CA PHE A 34 -3.81 -7.03 -4.83
C PHE A 34 -3.74 -8.06 -3.69
N THR A 35 -3.75 -7.60 -2.43
CA THR A 35 -3.42 -8.42 -1.24
C THR A 35 -4.62 -9.14 -0.62
N LYS A 36 -5.63 -9.53 -1.43
CA LYS A 36 -6.88 -10.12 -0.92
C LYS A 36 -6.73 -11.51 -0.28
N SER A 37 -5.71 -12.27 -0.64
CA SER A 37 -5.50 -13.63 -0.13
C SER A 37 -4.03 -14.03 -0.27
N ILE A 38 -3.17 -13.44 0.58
CA ILE A 38 -1.75 -13.78 0.65
C ILE A 38 -1.58 -15.01 1.57
N PRO A 39 -0.80 -16.03 1.18
CA PRO A 39 -0.50 -17.15 2.07
C PRO A 39 0.27 -16.67 3.31
N PHE A 40 -0.01 -17.27 4.48
CA PHE A 40 0.55 -16.82 5.78
C PHE A 40 2.08 -16.67 5.78
N TRP A 41 2.80 -17.54 5.05
CA TRP A 41 4.25 -17.51 4.97
C TRP A 41 4.78 -16.25 4.25
N PHE A 42 3.99 -15.64 3.37
CA PHE A 42 4.37 -14.46 2.59
C PHE A 42 3.72 -13.16 3.10
N ASP A 43 2.91 -13.22 4.16
CA ASP A 43 2.18 -12.05 4.65
C ASP A 43 3.13 -10.93 5.11
N TRP A 44 4.30 -11.28 5.66
CA TRP A 44 5.28 -10.29 6.10
C TRP A 44 5.85 -9.43 4.95
N ALA A 45 5.85 -9.95 3.72
CA ALA A 45 6.43 -9.30 2.55
C ALA A 45 5.72 -7.97 2.24
N LYS A 46 4.43 -7.84 2.59
CA LYS A 46 3.67 -6.61 2.41
C LYS A 46 4.21 -5.45 3.23
N TYR A 47 4.76 -5.72 4.41
CA TYR A 47 5.32 -4.68 5.27
C TYR A 47 6.64 -4.13 4.75
N LEU A 48 7.28 -4.79 3.77
CA LEU A 48 8.53 -4.36 3.14
C LEU A 48 8.30 -3.34 2.01
N SER A 49 7.07 -3.19 1.53
CA SER A 49 6.72 -2.29 0.43
C SER A 49 6.37 -0.90 0.94
N TYR A 50 7.17 0.11 0.56
CA TYR A 50 6.84 1.50 0.84
C TYR A 50 5.55 1.94 0.14
N ILE A 51 5.25 1.35 -1.03
CA ILE A 51 4.06 1.67 -1.83
C ILE A 51 2.78 1.37 -1.05
N ARG A 52 2.77 0.31 -0.23
CA ARG A 52 1.62 -0.01 0.64
C ARG A 52 1.26 1.18 1.53
N TYR A 53 2.21 1.71 2.29
CA TYR A 53 1.95 2.81 3.21
C TYR A 53 1.51 4.09 2.49
N CYS A 54 2.11 4.40 1.33
CA CYS A 54 1.68 5.54 0.50
C CYS A 54 0.27 5.36 -0.06
N TYR A 55 -0.09 4.14 -0.47
CA TYR A 55 -1.43 3.84 -0.99
C TYR A 55 -2.49 3.99 0.09
N HIS A 56 -2.27 3.42 1.28
CA HIS A 56 -3.16 3.57 2.42
C HIS A 56 -3.32 5.05 2.81
N PHE A 57 -2.23 5.82 2.84
CA PHE A 57 -2.28 7.26 3.10
C PHE A 57 -3.13 8.02 2.07
N GLY A 58 -2.92 7.75 0.77
CA GLY A 58 -3.71 8.36 -0.29
C GLY A 58 -5.19 8.00 -0.22
N LEU A 59 -5.50 6.73 0.04
CA LEU A 59 -6.87 6.25 0.20
C LEU A 59 -7.61 6.98 1.32
N ILE A 60 -6.99 7.09 2.50
CA ILE A 60 -7.61 7.79 3.64
C ILE A 60 -7.94 9.23 3.26
N ILE A 61 -6.98 9.97 2.69
CA ILE A 61 -7.20 11.38 2.32
C ILE A 61 -8.29 11.55 1.25
N ILE A 62 -8.29 10.69 0.24
CA ILE A 62 -9.26 10.78 -0.85
C ILE A 62 -10.66 10.47 -0.32
N LEU A 63 -10.80 9.40 0.47
CA LEU A 63 -12.10 8.93 0.94
C LEU A 63 -12.66 9.77 2.10
N GLU A 64 -11.82 10.46 2.87
CA GLU A 64 -12.27 11.46 3.86
C GLU A 64 -12.77 12.75 3.20
N ARG A 65 -12.25 13.10 2.03
CA ARG A 65 -12.60 14.34 1.32
C ARG A 65 -13.75 14.17 0.32
N THR A 66 -14.02 12.95 -0.13
CA THR A 66 -15.02 12.68 -1.16
C THR A 66 -16.41 12.55 -0.54
N ASP A 67 -17.40 13.17 -1.17
CA ASP A 67 -18.82 12.98 -0.83
C ASP A 67 -19.24 11.51 -1.00
N ASP A 68 -20.28 11.08 -0.30
CA ASP A 68 -20.66 9.67 -0.27
C ASP A 68 -20.89 9.06 -1.68
N PHE A 69 -20.46 7.82 -1.87
CA PHE A 69 -20.58 7.12 -3.14
C PHE A 69 -21.98 6.56 -3.34
N ARG A 70 -22.56 6.74 -4.53
CA ARG A 70 -23.86 6.14 -4.87
C ARG A 70 -23.71 4.64 -5.10
N CYS A 71 -24.63 3.84 -4.56
CA CYS A 71 -24.69 2.41 -4.83
C CYS A 71 -24.96 2.12 -6.32
N GLY A 72 -24.14 1.26 -6.93
CA GLY A 72 -24.38 0.66 -8.26
C GLY A 72 -24.80 -0.80 -8.14
N GLU A 73 -25.52 -1.33 -9.14
CA GLU A 73 -25.95 -2.73 -9.16
C GLU A 73 -25.14 -3.53 -10.20
N PRO A 74 -24.56 -4.69 -9.85
CA PRO A 74 -24.55 -5.35 -8.53
C PRO A 74 -23.55 -4.73 -7.54
N SER A 75 -23.87 -4.75 -6.24
CA SER A 75 -23.00 -4.23 -5.17
C SER A 75 -22.51 -5.34 -4.23
N LEU A 76 -21.24 -5.24 -3.80
CA LEU A 76 -20.65 -6.12 -2.79
C LEU A 76 -20.91 -5.64 -1.34
N TYR A 77 -21.41 -4.41 -1.19
CA TYR A 77 -21.62 -3.78 0.11
C TYR A 77 -23.02 -4.10 0.63
N ALA A 78 -23.12 -4.64 1.84
CA ALA A 78 -24.40 -4.96 2.48
C ALA A 78 -25.32 -3.72 2.64
N VAL A 79 -24.71 -2.54 2.79
CA VAL A 79 -25.40 -1.23 2.83
C VAL A 79 -26.19 -0.97 1.54
N CYS A 80 -25.74 -1.49 0.40
CA CYS A 80 -26.40 -1.32 -0.90
C CYS A 80 -27.41 -2.44 -1.23
N ASN A 81 -27.62 -3.40 -0.33
CA ASN A 81 -28.62 -4.44 -0.53
C ASN A 81 -30.02 -3.87 -0.28
N ARG A 82 -30.81 -3.70 -1.35
CA ARG A 82 -32.17 -3.12 -1.32
C ARG A 82 -33.16 -3.83 -0.39
N ASN A 83 -32.81 -5.00 0.13
CA ASN A 83 -33.65 -5.77 1.05
C ASN A 83 -33.49 -5.37 2.52
N SER A 84 -32.52 -4.52 2.87
CA SER A 84 -32.26 -4.06 4.23
C SER A 84 -32.93 -2.70 4.49
N THR A 85 -34.16 -2.72 5.01
CA THR A 85 -34.80 -1.62 5.76
C THR A 85 -34.72 -0.20 5.17
N ALA A 86 -35.11 -0.05 3.91
CA ALA A 86 -35.52 1.24 3.36
C ALA A 86 -36.83 1.05 2.61
N GLY A 87 -37.89 0.74 3.37
CA GLY A 87 -39.25 0.85 2.85
C GLY A 87 -39.45 2.28 2.34
N ASN A 88 -39.73 2.41 1.05
CA ASN A 88 -40.28 3.62 0.43
C ASN A 88 -39.50 4.94 0.64
N SER A 89 -38.18 4.92 0.81
CA SER A 89 -37.38 6.15 0.77
C SER A 89 -36.80 6.37 -0.63
N THR A 90 -37.23 7.42 -1.31
CA THR A 90 -36.69 7.92 -2.60
C THR A 90 -35.28 8.53 -2.49
N ALA A 91 -34.62 8.41 -1.33
CA ALA A 91 -33.25 8.85 -1.13
C ALA A 91 -32.28 7.82 -1.74
N PRO A 92 -31.26 8.25 -2.51
CA PRO A 92 -30.25 7.33 -3.03
C PRO A 92 -29.48 6.71 -1.87
N LEU A 93 -29.32 5.38 -1.86
CA LEU A 93 -28.44 4.72 -0.91
C LEU A 93 -26.99 5.13 -1.21
N THR A 94 -26.33 5.68 -0.20
CA THR A 94 -24.96 6.18 -0.29
C THR A 94 -24.03 5.40 0.64
N ILE A 95 -22.77 5.26 0.22
CA ILE A 95 -21.71 4.55 0.93
C ILE A 95 -20.71 5.59 1.40
N PRO A 96 -20.57 5.82 2.72
CA PRO A 96 -19.53 6.69 3.22
C PRO A 96 -18.15 6.05 3.00
N GLY A 97 -17.15 6.86 2.71
CA GLY A 97 -15.78 6.42 2.43
C GLY A 97 -15.22 5.50 3.53
N SER A 98 -15.57 5.73 4.80
CA SER A 98 -15.14 4.92 5.95
C SER A 98 -15.47 3.42 5.84
N VAL A 99 -16.63 3.07 5.28
CA VAL A 99 -17.05 1.66 5.11
C VAL A 99 -16.21 0.96 4.04
N ILE A 100 -15.72 1.71 3.06
CA ILE A 100 -14.83 1.18 2.00
C ILE A 100 -13.46 0.85 2.59
N LEU A 101 -12.99 1.64 3.57
CA LEU A 101 -11.75 1.36 4.29
C LEU A 101 -11.86 0.07 5.11
N GLU A 102 -12.96 -0.12 5.85
CA GLU A 102 -13.13 -1.30 6.72
C GLU A 102 -13.24 -2.63 5.96
N LEU A 103 -13.73 -2.60 4.72
CA LEU A 103 -13.80 -3.80 3.87
C LEU A 103 -12.47 -4.16 3.19
N GLN A 104 -11.44 -3.32 3.31
CA GLN A 104 -10.13 -3.65 2.78
C GLN A 104 -9.51 -4.77 3.65
N PRO A 105 -9.09 -5.90 3.05
CA PRO A 105 -8.55 -7.05 3.81
C PRO A 105 -7.20 -6.77 4.49
N ASP A 106 -6.60 -5.61 4.24
CA ASP A 106 -5.30 -5.24 4.76
C ASP A 106 -5.47 -4.23 5.90
N THR A 107 -4.84 -4.48 7.06
CA THR A 107 -5.00 -3.63 8.24
C THR A 107 -4.53 -2.20 7.96
N ILE A 108 -5.47 -1.27 7.95
CA ILE A 108 -5.22 0.15 7.74
C ILE A 108 -4.67 0.73 9.04
N LEU A 109 -3.40 1.13 9.01
CA LEU A 109 -2.79 1.88 10.09
C LEU A 109 -3.26 3.34 10.04
N PRO A 110 -3.29 4.04 11.19
CA PRO A 110 -3.58 5.46 11.21
C PRO A 110 -2.56 6.24 10.36
N VAL A 111 -2.99 7.38 9.83
CA VAL A 111 -2.21 8.23 8.91
C VAL A 111 -0.79 8.49 9.42
N TRP A 112 -0.65 8.87 10.70
CA TRP A 112 0.66 9.15 11.29
C TRP A 112 1.59 7.93 11.30
N ALA A 113 1.05 6.72 11.52
CA ALA A 113 1.84 5.51 11.60
C ALA A 113 2.39 5.13 10.22
N ASN A 114 1.59 5.30 9.16
CA ASN A 114 2.06 5.10 7.78
C ASN A 114 3.22 6.04 7.44
N ILE A 115 3.13 7.32 7.84
CA ILE A 115 4.18 8.32 7.63
C ILE A 115 5.46 7.93 8.39
N ILE A 116 5.34 7.62 9.68
CA ILE A 116 6.48 7.23 10.52
C ILE A 116 7.19 6.01 9.93
N VAL A 117 6.44 4.96 9.56
CA VAL A 117 7.03 3.74 9.00
C VAL A 117 7.75 4.02 7.67
N THR A 118 7.15 4.83 6.80
CA THR A 118 7.78 5.21 5.51
C THR A 118 9.07 5.99 5.72
N VAL A 119 9.08 6.91 6.69
CA VAL A 119 10.28 7.67 7.06
C VAL A 119 11.35 6.75 7.65
N CYS A 120 10.98 5.84 8.56
CA CYS A 120 11.88 4.84 9.11
C CYS A 120 12.50 3.97 8.02
N MET A 121 11.71 3.52 7.04
CA MET A 121 12.21 2.78 5.88
C MET A 121 13.21 3.60 5.06
N PHE A 122 12.93 4.88 4.82
CA PHE A 122 13.84 5.75 4.10
C PHE A 122 15.22 5.81 4.78
N PHE A 123 15.24 6.01 6.10
CA PHE A 123 16.49 6.00 6.87
C PHE A 123 17.16 4.63 6.88
N ALA A 124 16.39 3.54 7.01
CA ALA A 124 16.92 2.18 6.94
C ALA A 124 17.65 1.91 5.60
N PHE A 125 17.05 2.28 4.47
CA PHE A 125 17.72 2.15 3.16
C PHE A 125 18.95 3.05 3.01
N ARG A 126 18.96 4.23 3.65
CA ARG A 126 20.15 5.10 3.68
C ARG A 126 21.28 4.47 4.51
N LEU A 127 20.97 3.94 5.68
CA LEU A 127 21.91 3.24 6.54
C LEU A 127 22.46 1.99 5.86
N LEU A 128 21.62 1.20 5.20
CA LEU A 128 22.04 0.05 4.39
C LEU A 128 23.02 0.49 3.29
N GLY A 129 22.72 1.55 2.55
CA GLY A 129 23.65 2.10 1.56
C GLY A 129 24.99 2.53 2.17
N TYR A 130 24.97 3.16 3.35
CA TYR A 130 26.18 3.54 4.08
C TYR A 130 27.00 2.32 4.53
N VAL A 131 26.35 1.30 5.07
CA VAL A 131 26.99 0.04 5.49
C VAL A 131 27.61 -0.68 4.30
N ILE A 132 26.90 -0.78 3.18
CA ILE A 132 27.42 -1.39 1.94
C ILE A 132 28.67 -0.65 1.46
N LEU A 133 28.65 0.69 1.44
CA LEU A 133 29.84 1.48 1.09
C LEU A 133 30.98 1.27 2.08
N ARG A 134 30.69 1.25 3.38
CA ARG A 134 31.71 1.15 4.43
C ARG A 134 32.38 -0.23 4.48
N PHE A 135 31.64 -1.31 4.23
CA PHE A 135 32.11 -2.68 4.45
C PHE A 135 32.34 -3.47 3.16
N CYS A 136 31.46 -3.35 2.16
CA CYS A 136 31.59 -4.10 0.90
C CYS A 136 32.44 -3.37 -0.13
N ARG A 137 32.57 -2.04 -0.03
CA ARG A 137 33.38 -1.22 -0.92
C ARG A 137 34.41 -0.41 -0.14
N LYS A 138 35.21 -1.12 0.66
CA LYS A 138 36.54 -0.59 1.05
C LYS A 138 37.37 -0.53 -0.24
N VAL A 139 37.57 0.68 -0.74
CA VAL A 139 38.76 1.01 -1.52
C VAL A 139 39.98 0.78 -0.62
#